data_AF-A0A6S6S397-F1
#
_entry.id   AF-A0A6S6S397-F1
#
_cell.length_a   1.000
_cell.length_b   1.000
_cell.length_c   1.000
_cell.angle_alpha   90.00
_cell.angle_beta   90.00
_cell.angle_gamma   90.00
#
_symmetry.space_group_name_H-M   'P 1'
#
loop_
_entity.id
_entity.type
_entity.pdbx_description
1 polymer ?
#
loop_
_entity_poly.entity_id
_entity_poly.type
_entity_poly.pdbx_seq_one_letter_code
_entity_poly.pdbx_strand_id
1 'polypeptide(L)'
;MKNDNAPKTYILNQLNLDEEQVAQYDGLIGAHQKKRRVLNEKIMALRKELYPVALKGGDVSKKDTLLAQLNSAHQDLELLHLGHFEQLKKICRIDQRENFDVLVDELTHLFAAKHPQKKH
;
A
#
# COMPACT_ATOMS: atom_id res chain seq x y z
N MET A 1 5.52 20.98 7.04
CA MET A 1 4.31 20.51 6.34
C MET A 1 4.61 19.13 5.79
N LYS A 2 3.87 18.10 6.23
CA LYS A 2 4.04 16.74 5.69
C LYS A 2 3.45 16.74 4.28
N ASN A 3 4.28 16.54 3.26
CA ASN A 3 3.83 16.45 1.87
C ASN A 3 3.11 15.11 1.67
N ASP A 4 1.86 15.03 2.10
CA ASP A 4 1.00 13.85 1.88
C ASP A 4 0.72 13.62 0.37
N ASN A 5 1.08 14.59 -0.49
CA ASN A 5 0.93 14.53 -1.94
C ASN A 5 2.18 14.08 -2.72
N ALA A 6 3.33 13.81 -2.09
CA ALA A 6 4.58 13.57 -2.83
C ALA A 6 4.50 12.38 -3.81
N PRO A 7 3.95 11.20 -3.44
CA PRO A 7 3.86 10.08 -4.37
C PRO A 7 2.82 10.32 -5.48
N LYS A 8 1.69 10.93 -5.15
CA LYS A 8 0.64 11.25 -6.13
C LYS A 8 1.18 12.21 -7.19
N THR A 9 1.75 13.34 -6.78
CA THR A 9 2.29 14.34 -7.71
C THR A 9 3.39 13.76 -8.59
N TYR A 10 4.26 12.91 -8.03
CA TYR A 10 5.27 12.19 -8.81
C TYR A 10 4.63 11.36 -9.93
N ILE A 11 3.65 10.54 -9.59
CA ILE A 11 2.97 9.65 -10.55
C ILE A 11 2.23 10.45 -11.64
N LEU A 12 1.53 11.53 -11.27
CA LEU A 12 0.86 12.40 -12.25
C LEU A 12 1.84 12.96 -13.28
N ASN A 13 3.00 13.44 -12.82
CA ASN A 13 4.03 14.01 -13.68
C ASN A 13 4.73 12.95 -14.52
N GLN A 14 5.12 11.82 -13.90
CA GLN A 14 5.82 10.73 -14.56
C GLN A 14 5.00 10.13 -15.71
N LEU A 15 3.69 9.96 -15.51
CA LEU A 15 2.80 9.39 -16.51
C LEU A 15 2.18 10.43 -17.43
N ASN A 16 2.40 11.73 -17.17
CA ASN A 16 1.79 12.84 -17.90
C ASN A 16 0.26 12.64 -18.04
N LEU A 17 -0.42 12.42 -16.91
CA LEU A 17 -1.86 12.16 -16.90
C LEU A 17 -2.65 13.42 -17.30
N ASP A 18 -3.66 13.26 -18.15
CA ASP A 18 -4.59 14.32 -18.49
C ASP A 18 -5.66 14.54 -17.41
N GLU A 19 -6.52 15.55 -17.58
CA GLU A 19 -7.54 15.91 -16.59
C GLU A 19 -8.53 14.78 -16.29
N GLU A 20 -8.92 13.99 -17.30
CA GLU A 20 -9.84 12.86 -17.12
C GLU A 20 -9.15 11.74 -16.32
N GLN A 21 -7.92 11.40 -16.69
CA GLN A 21 -7.11 10.40 -16.01
C GLN A 21 -6.78 10.80 -14.57
N VAL A 22 -6.52 12.09 -14.30
CA VAL A 22 -6.31 12.62 -12.94
C VAL A 22 -7.57 12.41 -12.09
N ALA A 23 -8.75 12.73 -12.63
CA ALA A 23 -10.02 12.54 -11.91
C ALA A 23 -10.27 11.04 -11.61
N GLN A 24 -10.00 10.16 -12.57
CA GLN A 24 -10.08 8.71 -12.36
C GLN A 24 -9.08 8.25 -11.29
N TYR A 25 -7.83 8.70 -11.37
CA TYR A 25 -6.78 8.30 -10.44
C TYR A 25 -7.08 8.75 -9.01
N ASP A 26 -7.65 9.94 -8.82
CA ASP A 26 -8.07 10.43 -7.50
C ASP A 26 -9.11 9.53 -6.84
N GLY A 27 -10.06 9.01 -7.63
CA GLY A 27 -10.99 7.99 -7.20
C GLY A 27 -10.29 6.69 -6.78
N LEU A 28 -9.33 6.22 -7.58
CA LEU A 28 -8.54 5.02 -7.29
C LEU A 28 -7.74 5.17 -5.99
N ILE A 29 -7.10 6.32 -5.77
CA ILE A 29 -6.35 6.63 -4.54
C ILE A 29 -7.29 6.59 -3.33
N GLY A 30 -8.45 7.25 -3.41
CA GLY A 30 -9.40 7.30 -2.29
C GLY A 30 -9.92 5.91 -1.91
N ALA A 31 -10.25 5.07 -2.90
CA ALA A 31 -10.67 3.70 -2.69
C ALA A 31 -9.54 2.84 -2.09
N HIS A 32 -8.32 2.97 -2.61
CA HIS A 32 -7.15 2.26 -2.13
C HIS A 32 -6.83 2.61 -0.66
N GLN A 33 -6.79 3.91 -0.33
CA GLN A 33 -6.52 4.39 1.03
C GLN A 33 -7.50 3.84 2.07
N LYS A 34 -8.80 3.80 1.74
CA LYS A 34 -9.84 3.23 2.62
C LYS A 34 -9.60 1.74 2.88
N LYS A 35 -9.38 0.94 1.83
CA LYS A 35 -9.12 -0.50 1.97
C LYS A 35 -7.82 -0.78 2.74
N ARG A 36 -6.76 -0.01 2.44
CA ARG A 36 -5.47 -0.12 3.12
C ARG A 36 -5.59 0.17 4.62
N ARG A 37 -6.39 1.16 5.01
CA ARG A 37 -6.65 1.47 6.41
C ARG A 37 -7.29 0.28 7.13
N VAL A 38 -8.32 -0.32 6.56
CA VAL A 38 -9.01 -1.49 7.15
C VAL A 38 -8.05 -2.67 7.34
N LEU A 39 -7.22 -2.97 6.34
CA LEU A 39 -6.23 -4.05 6.44
C LEU A 39 -5.17 -3.77 7.51
N ASN A 40 -4.67 -2.53 7.59
CA ASN A 40 -3.73 -2.14 8.63
C ASN A 40 -4.33 -2.25 10.03
N GLU A 41 -5.60 -1.85 10.22
CA GLU A 41 -6.33 -2.01 11.48
C GLU A 41 -6.45 -3.50 11.85
N LYS A 42 -6.80 -4.38 10.88
CA LYS A 42 -6.84 -5.84 11.07
C LYS A 42 -5.48 -6.41 11.47
N ILE A 43 -4.40 -6.04 10.79
CA ILE A 43 -3.02 -6.46 11.10
C ILE A 43 -2.66 -6.05 12.53
N MET A 44 -2.98 -4.81 12.94
CA MET A 44 -2.72 -4.34 14.31
C MET A 44 -3.52 -5.11 15.35
N ALA A 45 -4.79 -5.42 15.09
CA ALA A 45 -5.62 -6.23 15.99
C ALA A 45 -5.03 -7.64 16.17
N LEU A 46 -4.69 -8.31 15.07
CA LEU A 46 -4.07 -9.64 15.10
C LEU A 46 -2.73 -9.64 15.86
N ARG A 47 -1.90 -8.59 15.72
CA ARG A 47 -0.67 -8.45 16.51
C ARG A 47 -0.93 -8.29 18.01
N LYS A 48 -1.96 -7.51 18.38
CA LYS A 48 -2.36 -7.32 19.78
C LYS A 48 -2.81 -8.62 20.43
N GLU A 49 -3.39 -9.55 19.66
CA GLU A 49 -3.79 -10.87 20.15
C GLU A 49 -2.63 -11.88 20.14
N LEU A 50 -1.82 -11.88 19.07
CA LEU A 50 -0.72 -12.82 18.89
C LEU A 50 0.35 -12.70 19.97
N TYR A 51 0.78 -11.48 20.33
CA TYR A 51 1.92 -11.32 21.24
C TYR A 51 1.65 -11.82 22.66
N PRO A 52 0.50 -11.51 23.31
CA PRO A 52 0.16 -12.12 24.60
C PRO A 52 0.09 -13.65 24.52
N VAL A 53 -0.53 -14.20 23.48
CA VAL A 53 -0.63 -15.65 23.27
C VAL A 53 0.75 -16.29 23.15
N ALA A 54 1.64 -15.72 22.35
CA ALA A 54 2.95 -16.29 22.07
C ALA A 54 3.98 -16.08 23.17
N LEU A 55 3.90 -14.98 23.93
CA LEU A 55 4.99 -14.55 24.83
C LEU A 55 4.61 -14.48 26.31
N LYS A 56 3.32 -14.48 26.67
CA LYS A 56 2.85 -14.37 28.06
C LYS A 56 2.13 -15.62 28.58
N GLY A 57 2.32 -16.76 27.92
CA GLY A 57 1.69 -18.02 28.32
C GLY A 57 0.19 -18.07 28.06
N GLY A 58 -0.29 -17.38 27.02
CA GLY A 58 -1.67 -17.56 26.55
C GLY A 58 -1.87 -18.91 25.86
N ASP A 59 -3.05 -19.11 25.30
CA ASP A 59 -3.40 -20.36 24.62
C ASP A 59 -2.56 -20.58 23.35
N VAL A 60 -1.44 -21.29 23.52
CA VAL A 60 -0.44 -21.56 22.47
C VAL A 60 -1.06 -22.24 21.25
N SER A 61 -2.18 -22.96 21.42
CA SER A 61 -2.89 -23.58 20.30
C SER A 61 -3.44 -22.56 19.29
N LYS A 62 -3.65 -21.31 19.71
CA LYS A 62 -4.11 -20.21 18.84
C LYS A 62 -2.99 -19.50 18.10
N LYS A 63 -1.73 -19.73 18.48
CA LYS A 63 -0.57 -19.04 17.90
C LYS A 63 -0.51 -19.21 16.39
N ASP A 64 -0.58 -20.46 15.91
CA ASP A 64 -0.43 -20.76 14.49
C ASP A 64 -1.60 -20.22 13.67
N THR A 65 -2.82 -20.28 14.22
CA THR A 65 -4.01 -19.66 13.62
C THR A 65 -3.86 -18.15 13.48
N LEU A 66 -3.42 -17.46 14.55
CA LEU A 66 -3.20 -16.01 14.53
C LEU A 66 -2.08 -15.62 13.54
N LEU A 67 -1.01 -16.41 13.46
CA LEU A 67 0.05 -16.21 12.45
C LEU A 67 -0.46 -16.40 11.03
N ALA A 68 -1.26 -17.45 10.77
CA ALA A 68 -1.86 -17.68 9.46
C ALA A 68 -2.77 -16.53 9.04
N GLN A 69 -3.60 -16.03 9.96
CA GLN A 69 -4.47 -14.87 9.71
C GLN A 69 -3.66 -13.59 9.46
N LEU A 70 -2.58 -13.38 10.19
CA LEU A 70 -1.69 -12.24 10.01
C LEU A 70 -1.00 -12.28 8.64
N ASN A 71 -0.49 -13.45 8.24
CA ASN A 71 0.10 -13.67 6.92
C ASN A 71 -0.91 -13.43 5.80
N SER A 72 -2.13 -13.95 5.93
CA SER A 72 -3.22 -13.70 4.99
C SER A 72 -3.54 -12.20 4.88
N ALA A 73 -3.61 -11.46 5.99
CA ALA A 73 -3.85 -10.02 5.96
C ALA A 73 -2.70 -9.24 5.29
N HIS A 74 -1.45 -9.70 5.43
CA HIS A 74 -0.31 -9.14 4.70
C HIS A 74 -0.37 -9.44 3.20
N GLN A 75 -0.79 -10.64 2.81
CA GLN A 75 -1.03 -10.98 1.41
C GLN A 75 -2.14 -10.12 0.80
N ASP A 76 -3.25 -9.92 1.51
CA ASP A 76 -4.34 -9.04 1.07
C ASP A 76 -3.87 -7.60 0.84
N LEU A 77 -2.95 -7.13 1.69
CA LEU A 77 -2.36 -5.79 1.55
C LEU A 77 -1.49 -5.69 0.29
N GLU A 78 -0.71 -6.72 -0.01
CA GLU A 78 0.11 -6.75 -1.22
C GLU A 78 -0.74 -6.83 -2.49
N LEU A 79 -1.77 -7.68 -2.50
CA LEU A 79 -2.74 -7.75 -3.60
C LEU A 79 -3.46 -6.41 -3.80
N LEU A 80 -3.76 -5.69 -2.72
CA LEU A 80 -4.33 -4.35 -2.80
C LEU A 80 -3.37 -3.33 -3.44
N HIS A 81 -2.06 -3.41 -3.15
CA HIS A 81 -1.06 -2.56 -3.79
C HIS A 81 -0.94 -2.87 -5.29
N LEU A 82 -0.75 -4.15 -5.64
CA LEU A 82 -0.68 -4.59 -7.04
C LEU A 82 -1.93 -4.18 -7.82
N GLY A 83 -3.11 -4.43 -7.26
CA GLY A 83 -4.37 -4.04 -7.90
C GLY A 83 -4.52 -2.52 -8.10
N HIS A 84 -3.94 -1.69 -7.23
CA HIS A 84 -3.92 -0.24 -7.43
C HIS A 84 -3.09 0.17 -8.65
N PHE A 85 -1.90 -0.41 -8.81
CA PHE A 85 -1.05 -0.14 -9.96
C PHE A 85 -1.62 -0.71 -11.27
N GLU A 86 -2.27 -1.87 -11.22
CA GLU A 86 -3.01 -2.40 -12.38
C GLU A 86 -4.16 -1.47 -12.81
N GLN A 87 -4.90 -0.90 -11.85
CA GLN A 87 -5.95 0.08 -12.15
C GLN A 87 -5.38 1.36 -12.74
N LEU A 88 -4.24 1.84 -12.23
CA LEU A 88 -3.50 2.97 -12.81
C LEU A 88 -3.05 2.66 -14.25
N LYS A 89 -2.53 1.46 -14.52
CA LYS A 89 -2.14 1.04 -15.87
C LYS A 89 -3.32 1.06 -16.84
N LYS A 90 -4.52 0.70 -16.39
CA LYS A 90 -5.74 0.65 -17.22
C LYS A 90 -6.21 2.02 -17.68
N ILE A 91 -5.98 3.06 -16.90
CA ILE A 91 -6.35 4.42 -17.29
C ILE A 91 -5.30 5.08 -18.21
N CYS A 92 -4.09 4.51 -18.30
CA CYS A 92 -3.04 5.00 -19.19
C CYS A 92 -3.35 4.70 -20.67
N ARG A 93 -3.11 5.69 -21.53
CA ARG A 93 -3.11 5.54 -22.99
C ARG A 93 -1.87 4.77 -23.46
N ILE A 94 -1.86 4.40 -24.74
CA ILE A 94 -0.76 3.62 -25.34
C ILE A 94 0.57 4.37 -25.24
N ASP A 95 0.59 5.68 -25.48
CA ASP A 95 1.76 6.57 -25.40
C ASP A 95 2.34 6.69 -23.98
N GLN A 96 1.56 6.37 -22.95
CA GLN A 96 1.99 6.48 -21.54
C GLN A 96 2.52 5.16 -20.98
N ARG A 97 2.42 4.04 -21.72
CA ARG A 97 2.80 2.71 -21.19
C ARG A 97 4.29 2.57 -20.92
N GLU A 98 5.13 3.18 -21.75
CA GLU A 98 6.58 3.19 -21.54
C GLU A 98 6.94 3.92 -20.23
N ASN A 99 6.32 5.08 -19.98
CA ASN A 99 6.49 5.81 -18.71
C ASN A 99 5.96 5.03 -17.51
N PHE A 100 4.90 4.23 -17.70
CA PHE A 100 4.40 3.32 -16.66
C PHE A 100 5.39 2.22 -16.34
N ASP A 101 6.04 1.62 -17.35
CA ASP A 101 7.04 0.58 -17.10
C ASP A 101 8.26 1.17 -16.36
N VAL A 102 8.70 2.39 -16.68
CA VAL A 102 9.72 3.12 -15.88
C VAL A 102 9.25 3.36 -14.44
N LEU A 103 7.99 3.78 -14.25
CA LEU A 103 7.43 3.99 -12.92
C LEU A 103 7.47 2.71 -12.08
N VAL A 104 7.23 1.53 -12.68
CA VAL A 104 7.26 0.22 -11.99
C VAL A 104 8.63 -0.03 -11.34
N ASP A 105 9.71 0.27 -12.04
CA ASP A 105 11.08 0.10 -11.53
C ASP A 105 11.37 1.02 -10.33
N GLU A 106 10.68 2.15 -10.25
CA GLU A 106 10.86 3.16 -9.20
C GLU A 106 9.92 2.97 -7.99
N LEU A 107 8.90 2.11 -8.09
CA LEU A 107 7.89 1.93 -7.05
C LEU A 107 8.51 1.59 -5.70
N THR A 108 9.52 0.72 -5.68
CA THR A 108 10.20 0.33 -4.44
C THR A 108 10.88 1.51 -3.75
N HIS A 109 11.42 2.48 -4.50
CA HIS A 109 12.03 3.68 -3.97
C HIS A 109 11.01 4.73 -3.52
N LEU A 110 9.88 4.85 -4.23
CA LEU A 110 8.80 5.77 -3.90
C LEU A 110 8.10 5.41 -2.59
N PHE A 111 7.96 4.10 -2.32
CA PHE A 111 7.25 3.58 -1.15
C PHE A 111 8.16 2.97 -0.08
N ALA A 112 9.48 2.94 -0.31
CA ALA A 112 10.44 2.74 0.77
C ALA A 112 10.22 3.84 1.80
N ALA A 113 9.75 3.47 2.99
CA ALA A 113 9.57 4.42 4.08
C ALA A 113 10.89 5.18 4.27
N LYS A 114 10.88 6.50 4.01
CA LYS A 114 11.91 7.38 4.56
C LYS A 114 11.77 7.27 6.07
N HIS A 115 12.54 6.37 6.68
CA HIS A 115 12.70 6.35 8.13
C HIS A 115 13.03 7.80 8.51
N PRO A 116 12.20 8.46 9.35
CA PRO A 116 12.58 9.78 9.82
C PRO A 116 13.92 9.60 10.51
N GLN A 117 14.97 10.21 9.96
CA GLN A 117 16.23 10.30 10.67
C GLN A 117 15.90 10.99 11.99
N LYS A 118 15.93 10.23 13.08
CA LYS A 118 15.87 10.79 14.43
C LYS A 118 17.09 11.68 14.56
N LYS A 119 16.94 12.98 14.33
CA LYS A 119 17.93 13.96 14.78
C LYS A 119 18.05 13.75 16.30
N HIS A 120 19.20 13.23 16.71
CA HIS A 120 19.60 13.13 18.11
C HIS A 120 19.96 14.51 18.63
#